data_AF-A0A920N0T8-F1
#
_entry.id   AF-A0A920N0T8-F1
#
_cell.length_a   1.000
_cell.length_b   1.000
_cell.length_c   1.000
_cell.angle_alpha   90.00
_cell.angle_beta   90.00
_cell.angle_gamma   90.00
#
_symmetry.space_group_name_H-M   'P 1'
#
loop_
_entity.id
_entity.type
_entity.pdbx_description
1 polymer ?
#
loop_
_entity_poly.entity_id
_entity_poly.type
_entity_poly.pdbx_seq_one_letter_code
_entity_poly.pdbx_strand_id
1 'polypeptide(L)'
;MAFRMQFAVPEAFDLTKESKSTLEMYGGSEYAKGCLLARRLIERGVRTIQLSHSIDGYDIAWDTGHGDIAGGHTKLARAWTRASPPC
;
A
#
# COMPACT_ATOMS: atom_id res chain seq x y z
N MET A 1 15.93 18.17 -2.40
CA MET A 1 15.26 17.50 -1.26
C MET A 1 14.84 16.04 -1.55
N ALA A 2 14.72 15.60 -2.81
CA ALA A 2 14.40 14.20 -3.17
C ALA A 2 15.60 13.22 -3.09
N PHE A 3 16.83 13.72 -3.05
CA PHE A 3 18.06 12.91 -3.11
C PHE A 3 18.17 11.90 -1.96
N ARG A 4 17.81 12.28 -0.72
CA ARG A 4 17.87 11.34 0.43
C ARG A 4 16.86 10.20 0.31
N MET A 5 15.72 10.43 -0.34
CA MET A 5 14.73 9.38 -0.64
C MET A 5 15.30 8.42 -1.70
N GLN A 6 15.85 8.93 -2.80
CA GLN A 6 16.37 8.11 -3.90
C GLN A 6 17.46 7.11 -3.47
N PHE A 7 18.30 7.47 -2.49
CA PHE A 7 19.32 6.54 -1.94
C PHE A 7 18.76 5.56 -0.90
N ALA A 8 17.66 5.89 -0.22
CA ALA A 8 17.01 5.00 0.77
C ALA A 8 16.05 3.98 0.11
N VAL A 9 15.66 4.22 -1.14
CA VAL A 9 14.68 3.43 -1.90
C VAL A 9 15.12 1.97 -2.12
N PRO A 10 16.33 1.63 -2.59
CA PRO A 10 16.63 0.23 -2.96
C PRO A 10 16.52 -0.76 -1.80
N GLU A 11 16.96 -0.37 -0.60
CA GLU A 11 16.85 -1.22 0.60
C GLU A 11 15.44 -1.28 1.17
N ALA A 12 14.65 -0.20 1.07
CA ALA A 12 13.29 -0.18 1.56
C ALA A 12 12.40 -1.18 0.79
N PHE A 13 12.69 -1.38 -0.50
CA PHE A 13 11.94 -2.28 -1.39
C PHE A 13 12.35 -3.76 -1.28
N ASP A 14 13.44 -4.07 -0.58
CA ASP A 14 13.90 -5.45 -0.39
C ASP A 14 13.14 -6.17 0.73
N LEU A 15 11.87 -6.48 0.49
CA LEU A 15 11.00 -7.16 1.45
C LEU A 15 11.47 -8.60 1.79
N THR A 16 12.46 -9.16 1.07
CA THR A 16 13.02 -10.48 1.37
C THR A 16 13.77 -10.52 2.71
N LYS A 17 14.18 -9.35 3.21
CA LYS A 17 14.84 -9.20 4.52
C LYS A 17 13.87 -9.19 5.71
N GLU A 18 12.56 -9.30 5.46
CA GLU A 18 11.57 -9.40 6.54
C GLU A 18 11.59 -10.76 7.21
N SER A 19 11.33 -10.78 8.52
CA SER A 19 11.19 -12.03 9.26
C SER A 19 9.92 -12.78 8.83
N LYS A 20 9.94 -14.12 8.92
CA LYS A 20 8.77 -14.95 8.59
C LYS A 20 7.52 -14.56 9.39
N SER A 21 7.69 -14.27 10.69
CA SER A 21 6.57 -13.83 11.53
C SER A 21 5.97 -12.49 11.09
N THR A 22 6.79 -11.57 10.56
CA THR A 22 6.31 -10.29 10.03
C THR A 22 5.56 -10.48 8.71
N LEU A 23 6.07 -11.33 7.83
CA LEU A 23 5.39 -11.67 6.57
C LEU A 23 4.05 -12.39 6.82
N GLU A 24 4.00 -13.29 7.81
CA GLU A 24 2.76 -13.96 8.22
C GLU A 24 1.75 -12.99 8.85
N MET A 25 2.21 -12.06 9.69
CA MET A 25 1.36 -11.04 10.33
C MET A 25 0.70 -10.10 9.31
N TYR A 26 1.46 -9.63 8.31
CA TYR A 26 0.93 -8.73 7.29
C TYR A 26 0.17 -9.49 6.17
N GLY A 27 0.56 -10.74 5.90
CA GLY A 27 -0.03 -11.57 4.86
C GLY A 27 0.59 -11.32 3.47
N GLY A 28 0.06 -12.03 2.46
CA GLY A 28 0.62 -12.07 1.11
C GLY A 28 0.01 -11.11 0.08
N SER A 29 -0.91 -10.23 0.48
CA SER A 29 -1.58 -9.32 -0.46
C SER A 29 -0.64 -8.22 -0.95
N GLU A 30 -0.87 -7.67 -2.15
CA GLU A 30 -0.10 -6.52 -2.65
C GLU A 30 -0.23 -5.30 -1.72
N TYR A 31 -1.40 -5.15 -1.09
CA TYR A 31 -1.63 -4.12 -0.07
C TYR A 31 -0.77 -4.37 1.19
N ALA A 32 -0.66 -5.60 1.65
CA ALA A 32 0.19 -5.98 2.78
C ALA A 32 1.68 -5.67 2.50
N LYS A 33 2.16 -5.99 1.29
CA LYS A 33 3.51 -5.61 0.84
C LYS A 33 3.71 -4.10 0.84
N GLY A 34 2.69 -3.35 0.38
CA GLY A 34 2.68 -1.89 0.46
C GLY A 34 2.76 -1.34 1.88
N CYS A 35 2.03 -1.95 2.83
CA CYS A 35 2.10 -1.61 4.25
C CYS A 35 3.48 -1.91 4.86
N LEU A 36 4.12 -3.03 4.50
CA LEU A 36 5.48 -3.36 4.92
C LEU A 36 6.51 -2.36 4.39
N LEU A 37 6.38 -1.98 3.13
CA LEU A 37 7.21 -0.93 2.52
C LEU A 37 7.00 0.41 3.24
N ALA A 38 5.76 0.77 3.55
CA ALA A 38 5.44 1.97 4.31
C ALA A 38 6.12 1.96 5.69
N ARG A 39 6.06 0.84 6.42
CA ARG A 39 6.77 0.67 7.71
C ARG A 39 8.26 0.97 7.58
N ARG A 40 8.93 0.41 6.56
CA ARG A 40 10.36 0.65 6.32
C ARG A 40 10.70 2.10 5.97
N LEU A 41 9.83 2.75 5.22
CA LEU A 41 9.98 4.17 4.88
C LEU A 41 9.83 5.04 6.14
N ILE A 42 8.91 4.70 7.05
CA ILE A 42 8.78 5.37 8.37
C ILE A 42 10.06 5.19 9.18
N GLU A 43 10.59 3.98 9.28
CA GLU A 43 11.85 3.68 9.99
C GLU A 43 13.04 4.45 9.41
N ARG A 44 12.97 4.86 8.14
CA ARG A 44 14.00 5.66 7.44
C ARG A 44 13.75 7.18 7.49
N GLY A 45 12.75 7.62 8.25
CA GLY A 45 12.48 9.04 8.49
C GLY A 45 11.61 9.72 7.43
N VAL A 46 10.90 8.95 6.59
CA VAL A 46 9.87 9.51 5.72
C VAL A 46 8.69 9.97 6.58
N ARG A 47 8.34 11.25 6.46
CA ARG A 47 7.34 11.89 7.34
C ARG A 47 5.90 11.72 6.90
N THR A 48 5.69 11.51 5.60
CA THR A 48 4.36 11.39 5.01
C THR A 48 4.38 10.27 3.99
N ILE A 49 3.44 9.33 4.13
CA ILE A 49 3.27 8.19 3.24
C ILE A 49 1.79 8.10 2.90
N GLN A 50 1.48 7.99 1.62
CA GLN A 50 0.14 7.71 1.14
C GLN A 50 0.14 6.30 0.53
N LEU A 51 -0.69 5.43 1.09
CA LEU A 51 -0.93 4.10 0.55
C LEU A 51 -2.37 4.05 0.04
N SER A 52 -2.57 3.67 -1.22
CA SER A 52 -3.90 3.59 -1.83
C SER A 52 -4.09 2.28 -2.53
N HIS A 53 -5.25 1.67 -2.34
CA HIS A 53 -5.65 0.47 -3.06
C HIS A 53 -6.29 0.87 -4.40
N SER A 54 -5.53 0.77 -5.51
CA SER A 54 -6.06 0.96 -6.86
C SER A 54 -6.58 -0.37 -7.38
N ILE A 55 -7.81 -0.40 -7.90
CA ILE A 55 -8.38 -1.61 -8.52
C ILE A 55 -8.14 -1.59 -10.04
N ASP A 56 -7.99 -0.40 -10.62
CA ASP A 56 -7.91 -0.15 -12.05
C ASP A 56 -6.78 0.87 -12.27
N GLY A 57 -5.98 0.72 -13.35
CA GLY A 57 -4.79 1.54 -13.60
C GLY A 57 -5.05 3.03 -13.89
N TYR A 58 -6.32 3.42 -14.06
CA TYR A 58 -6.76 4.82 -14.26
C TYR A 58 -7.68 5.32 -13.14
N ASP A 59 -8.48 4.45 -12.50
CA ASP A 59 -9.25 4.79 -11.30
C ASP A 59 -8.40 4.57 -10.05
N ILE A 60 -7.60 5.58 -9.71
CA ILE A 60 -6.96 5.69 -8.40
C ILE A 60 -8.04 5.92 -7.34
N ALA A 61 -7.83 5.40 -6.12
CA ALA A 61 -8.87 5.34 -5.08
C ALA A 61 -9.58 6.68 -4.77
N TRP A 62 -8.93 7.81 -5.01
CA TRP A 62 -9.51 9.15 -4.79
C TRP A 62 -10.24 9.73 -6.02
N ASP A 63 -9.98 9.18 -7.21
CA ASP A 63 -10.52 9.62 -8.51
C ASP A 63 -11.56 8.62 -9.08
N THR A 64 -11.92 7.59 -8.29
CA THR A 64 -12.82 6.52 -8.74
C THR A 64 -14.27 6.98 -8.75
N GLY A 65 -15.00 6.65 -9.83
CA GLY A 65 -16.46 6.80 -9.89
C GLY A 65 -16.97 8.02 -10.66
N HIS A 66 -16.13 8.69 -11.44
CA HIS A 66 -16.52 9.85 -12.28
C HIS A 66 -17.69 9.55 -13.24
N GLY A 67 -17.86 8.30 -13.68
CA GLY A 67 -18.99 7.86 -14.52
C GLY A 67 -20.09 7.08 -13.79
N ASP A 68 -19.78 6.51 -12.62
CA ASP A 68 -20.71 5.75 -11.76
C ASP A 68 -20.18 5.73 -10.32
N ILE A 69 -20.59 6.73 -9.55
CA ILE A 69 -20.15 6.92 -8.16
C ILE A 69 -20.55 5.73 -7.31
N ALA A 70 -21.81 5.28 -7.42
CA ALA A 70 -22.33 4.22 -6.57
C ALA A 70 -21.64 2.88 -6.84
N GLY A 71 -21.50 2.49 -8.11
CA GLY A 71 -20.82 1.25 -8.49
C GLY A 71 -19.31 1.29 -8.19
N GLY A 72 -18.64 2.38 -8.54
CA GLY A 72 -17.21 2.56 -8.32
C GLY A 72 -16.81 2.48 -6.85
N HIS A 73 -17.49 3.24 -5.98
CA HIS A 73 -17.24 3.20 -4.54
C HIS A 73 -17.63 1.87 -3.90
N THR A 74 -18.68 1.20 -4.38
CA THR A 74 -19.04 -0.15 -3.89
C THR A 74 -17.95 -1.18 -4.22
N LYS A 75 -17.38 -1.13 -5.42
CA LYS A 75 -16.28 -2.00 -5.85
C LYS A 75 -15.03 -1.74 -4.99
N LEU A 76 -14.69 -0.47 -4.76
CA LEU A 76 -13.63 -0.05 -3.84
C LEU A 76 -13.83 -0.58 -2.43
N ALA A 77 -14.99 -0.33 -1.83
CA ALA A 77 -15.29 -0.77 -0.46
C ALA A 77 -15.11 -2.28 -0.31
N ARG A 78 -15.59 -3.08 -1.27
CA ARG A 78 -15.42 -4.53 -1.27
C ARG A 78 -13.95 -4.96 -1.39
N ALA A 79 -13.15 -4.27 -2.19
CA ALA A 79 -11.72 -4.56 -2.30
C ALA A 79 -10.98 -4.23 -0.99
N TRP A 80 -11.32 -3.11 -0.35
CA TRP A 80 -10.79 -2.73 0.96
C TRP A 80 -11.10 -3.76 2.04
N THR A 81 -12.34 -4.28 2.09
CA THR A 81 -12.72 -5.35 3.01
C THR A 81 -11.89 -6.61 2.79
N ARG A 82 -11.53 -6.93 1.54
CA ARG A 82 -10.75 -8.14 1.22
C ARG A 82 -9.24 -7.97 1.45
N ALA A 83 -8.72 -6.76 1.24
CA ALA A 83 -7.29 -6.47 1.34
C ALA A 83 -6.82 -6.25 2.78
N SER A 84 -7.74 -5.89 3.68
CA SER A 84 -7.46 -5.71 5.10
C SER A 84 -7.30 -7.08 5.77
N PRO A 85 -6.26 -7.29 6.61
CA PRO A 85 -6.18 -8.50 7.41
C PRO A 85 -7.40 -8.58 8.35
N PRO A 86 -7.93 -9.79 8.64
CA PRO A 86 -8.96 -9.95 9.66
C PRO A 86 -8.40 -9.43 10.99
N CYS A 87 -9.14 -8.53 11.63
CA CYS A 87 -8.85 -8.07 12.99
C CYS A 87 -8.95 -9.21 13.99
#